data_AF-A0A5J4T4C8-F1
#
_entry.id   AF-A0A5J4T4C8-F1
#
_cell.length_a   1.000
_cell.length_b   1.000
_cell.length_c   1.000
_cell.angle_alpha   90.00
_cell.angle_beta   90.00
_cell.angle_gamma   90.00
#
_symmetry.space_group_name_H-M   'P 1'
#
loop_
_entity.id
_entity.type
_entity.pdbx_description
1 polymer ?
#
loop_
_entity_poly.entity_id
_entity_poly.type
_entity_poly.pdbx_seq_one_letter_code
_entity_poly.pdbx_strand_id
1 'polypeptide(L)'
;MAGINLGTESQQNEYLVENHSVEYRNINGLGSSIQAIELPNALRQSRSSIDQAIQNRVDMILQQVGATKGSFFYASLEESTWTTYKTALASWVKYAAIYNYDFLNISNEQYRAFLEHLYKDKASPSFIMLARTALATVFSMKTGQALSDDARVSRQIKGLQKKFPQQKPDRKYHEPEPLFQFWECQNISSLVEESLVIRLATMLVLFNSIRFREMYEIKKEQTISSEDSDSIYIRTKIQSTRLTEVIICHTTSRMGVSPLTTLRECLK
;
A
#
# COMPACT_ATOMS: atom_id res chain seq x y z
N MET A 1 -47.35 -13.54 -48.12
CA MET A 1 -47.14 -14.97 -48.43
C MET A 1 -45.69 -15.31 -48.10
N ALA A 2 -45.48 -16.49 -47.48
CA ALA A 2 -44.23 -17.06 -46.96
C ALA A 2 -43.61 -16.29 -45.77
N GLY A 3 -43.59 -16.76 -44.51
CA GLY A 3 -43.82 -18.10 -43.97
C GLY A 3 -42.53 -18.91 -43.93
N ILE A 4 -41.75 -18.83 -42.83
CA ILE A 4 -40.68 -19.80 -42.54
C ILE A 4 -40.78 -20.22 -41.06
N ASN A 5 -40.72 -21.54 -40.91
CA ASN A 5 -41.06 -22.38 -39.78
C ASN A 5 -40.00 -22.43 -38.68
N LEU A 6 -40.50 -22.72 -37.48
CA LEU A 6 -39.80 -23.34 -36.36
C LEU A 6 -39.32 -24.75 -36.74
N GLY A 7 -38.10 -25.11 -36.29
CA GLY A 7 -37.54 -26.45 -36.40
C GLY A 7 -36.47 -26.65 -35.32
N THR A 8 -36.89 -27.33 -34.25
CA THR A 8 -36.11 -27.85 -33.13
C THR A 8 -35.08 -28.89 -33.56
N GLU A 9 -33.83 -28.75 -33.10
CA GLU A 9 -32.96 -29.91 -32.86
C GLU A 9 -32.23 -29.78 -31.52
N SER A 10 -32.48 -30.80 -30.72
CA SER A 10 -31.91 -31.17 -29.44
C SER A 10 -30.46 -31.63 -29.57
N GLN A 11 -29.56 -31.07 -28.76
CA GLN A 11 -28.37 -31.79 -28.31
C GLN A 11 -28.21 -31.65 -26.80
N GLN A 12 -28.29 -32.80 -26.16
CA GLN A 12 -28.00 -33.06 -24.75
C GLN A 12 -26.54 -32.72 -24.47
N ASN A 13 -26.28 -32.00 -23.38
CA ASN A 13 -25.04 -32.13 -22.64
C ASN A 13 -25.35 -32.01 -21.15
N GLU A 14 -25.32 -33.17 -20.51
CA GLU A 14 -25.36 -33.36 -19.07
C GLU A 14 -24.17 -32.62 -18.44
N TYR A 15 -24.45 -31.62 -17.61
CA TYR A 15 -23.48 -31.13 -16.63
C TYR A 15 -23.76 -31.85 -15.31
N LEU A 16 -22.96 -32.89 -15.06
CA LEU A 16 -22.81 -33.55 -13.78
C LEU A 16 -22.40 -32.51 -12.72
N VAL A 17 -23.26 -32.34 -11.73
CA VAL A 17 -22.99 -31.67 -10.47
C VAL A 17 -22.35 -32.70 -9.55
N GLU A 18 -21.04 -32.66 -9.39
CA GLU A 18 -20.36 -33.34 -8.29
C GLU A 18 -20.10 -32.36 -7.15
N ASN A 19 -20.95 -32.49 -6.13
CA ASN A 19 -20.72 -31.99 -4.78
C ASN A 19 -19.49 -32.70 -4.18
N HIS A 20 -18.43 -31.94 -3.92
CA HIS A 20 -17.42 -32.36 -2.95
C HIS A 20 -17.21 -31.29 -1.89
N SER A 21 -17.97 -31.45 -0.81
CA SER A 21 -17.58 -31.08 0.54
C SER A 21 -16.20 -31.68 0.85
N VAL A 22 -15.19 -30.83 1.05
CA VAL A 22 -13.89 -31.28 1.57
C VAL A 22 -13.69 -30.70 2.96
N GLU A 23 -13.69 -31.62 3.92
CA GLU A 23 -13.36 -31.47 5.32
C GLU A 23 -12.05 -30.70 5.53
N TYR A 24 -12.07 -29.76 6.48
CA TYR A 24 -10.85 -29.24 7.09
C TYR A 24 -10.18 -30.34 7.91
N ARG A 25 -9.22 -31.06 7.31
CA ARG A 25 -8.25 -31.88 8.05
C ARG A 25 -6.89 -31.22 8.08
N ASN A 26 -6.55 -30.84 9.31
CA ASN A 26 -5.26 -30.64 9.92
C ASN A 26 -4.10 -31.40 9.24
N ILE A 27 -3.06 -30.71 8.77
CA ILE A 27 -1.75 -31.30 8.43
C ILE A 27 -0.65 -30.46 9.09
N ASN A 28 -0.41 -30.76 10.36
CA ASN A 28 0.93 -30.64 10.93
C ASN A 28 1.79 -31.78 10.36
N GLY A 29 2.92 -31.47 9.74
CA GLY A 29 3.99 -32.45 9.53
C GLY A 29 4.68 -32.45 8.16
N LEU A 30 5.84 -31.79 8.13
CA LEU A 30 7.05 -32.07 7.33
C LEU A 30 6.98 -32.16 5.79
N GLY A 31 7.79 -31.31 5.14
CA GLY A 31 8.14 -31.47 3.73
C GLY A 31 9.04 -30.35 3.18
N SER A 32 10.19 -30.16 3.82
CA SER A 32 11.31 -29.28 3.48
C SER A 32 11.56 -29.02 1.97
N SER A 33 11.62 -27.74 1.57
CA SER A 33 12.42 -27.30 0.42
C SER A 33 12.82 -25.83 0.60
N ILE A 34 13.73 -25.60 1.54
CA ILE A 34 14.64 -24.46 1.47
C ILE A 34 15.88 -25.05 0.78
N GLN A 35 16.14 -24.69 -0.46
CA GLN A 35 17.39 -25.06 -1.12
C GLN A 35 18.53 -24.40 -0.33
N ALA A 36 19.20 -25.24 0.45
CA ALA A 36 20.35 -24.89 1.24
C ALA A 36 21.54 -24.67 0.31
N ILE A 37 22.26 -23.58 0.54
CA ILE A 37 23.57 -23.31 -0.05
C ILE A 37 24.50 -24.48 0.32
N GLU A 38 25.03 -25.20 -0.67
CA GLU A 38 26.12 -26.16 -0.45
C GLU A 38 27.41 -25.37 -0.16
N LEU A 39 27.84 -25.39 1.11
CA LEU A 39 29.17 -24.94 1.51
C LEU A 39 30.18 -26.09 1.35
N PRO A 40 31.45 -25.80 0.99
CA PRO A 40 32.52 -26.80 0.92
C PRO A 40 32.73 -27.53 2.25
N ASN A 41 33.00 -28.84 2.16
CA ASN A 41 33.00 -29.87 3.21
C ASN A 41 34.00 -29.72 4.40
N ALA A 42 34.56 -28.54 4.66
CA ALA A 42 35.54 -28.34 5.75
C ALA A 42 34.98 -27.72 7.04
N LEU A 43 33.67 -27.40 7.12
CA LEU A 43 33.08 -26.71 8.27
C LEU A 43 31.80 -27.41 8.77
N ARG A 44 31.95 -28.58 9.39
CA ARG A 44 30.97 -29.12 10.36
C ARG A 44 31.16 -28.48 11.75
N GLN A 45 31.49 -27.19 11.82
CA GLN A 45 31.18 -26.42 13.03
C GLN A 45 29.65 -26.30 13.09
N SER A 46 29.04 -26.60 14.23
CA SER A 46 27.60 -26.84 14.33
C SER A 46 26.80 -25.68 13.74
N ARG A 47 25.78 -25.96 12.92
CA ARG A 47 24.90 -24.94 12.33
C ARG A 47 24.37 -23.95 13.38
N SER A 48 24.15 -24.41 14.62
CA SER A 48 23.71 -23.55 15.73
C SER A 48 24.71 -22.46 16.11
N SER A 49 26.01 -22.71 15.97
CA SER A 49 27.05 -21.72 16.29
C SER A 49 27.07 -20.56 15.29
N ILE A 50 26.82 -20.85 14.01
CA ILE A 50 26.77 -19.86 12.93
C ILE A 50 25.51 -19.00 13.07
N ASP A 51 24.37 -19.62 13.31
CA ASP A 51 23.11 -18.91 13.49
C ASP A 51 23.15 -18.02 14.75
N GLN A 52 23.75 -18.49 15.84
CA GLN A 52 23.98 -17.67 17.03
C GLN A 52 24.91 -16.48 16.73
N ALA A 53 25.99 -16.69 15.97
CA ALA A 53 26.90 -15.61 15.60
C ALA A 53 26.23 -14.55 14.72
N ILE A 54 25.36 -14.96 13.79
CA ILE A 54 24.57 -14.04 12.97
C ILE A 54 23.60 -13.25 13.83
N GLN A 55 22.87 -13.93 14.73
CA GLN A 55 21.91 -13.27 15.60
C GLN A 55 22.59 -12.25 16.52
N ASN A 56 23.73 -12.60 17.10
CA ASN A 56 24.54 -11.67 17.90
C ASN A 56 24.94 -10.43 17.08
N ARG A 57 25.33 -10.59 15.81
CA ARG A 57 25.67 -9.46 14.92
C ARG A 57 24.46 -8.60 14.56
N VAL A 58 23.29 -9.21 14.35
CA VAL A 58 22.03 -8.46 14.16
C VAL A 58 21.72 -7.65 15.41
N ASP A 59 21.85 -8.24 16.60
CA ASP A 59 21.61 -7.53 17.85
C ASP A 59 22.63 -6.39 18.06
N MET A 60 23.88 -6.54 17.63
CA MET A 60 24.86 -5.45 17.61
C MET A 60 24.44 -4.29 16.70
N ILE A 61 23.90 -4.57 15.50
CA ILE A 61 23.35 -3.51 14.62
C ILE A 61 22.24 -2.76 15.36
N LEU A 62 21.28 -3.49 15.94
CA LEU A 62 20.13 -2.88 16.62
C LEU A 62 20.53 -2.07 17.85
N GLN A 63 21.50 -2.55 18.63
CA GLN A 63 22.06 -1.81 19.75
C GLN A 63 22.74 -0.51 19.30
N GLN A 64 23.50 -0.56 18.20
CA GLN A 64 24.20 0.62 17.70
C GLN A 64 23.25 1.74 17.27
N VAL A 65 22.07 1.40 16.74
CA VAL A 65 21.06 2.38 16.31
C VAL A 65 20.09 2.77 17.43
N GLY A 66 20.29 2.26 18.66
CA GLY A 66 19.40 2.51 19.79
C GLY A 66 18.02 1.84 19.67
N ALA A 67 17.86 0.83 18.81
CA ALA A 67 16.62 0.06 18.64
C ALA A 67 16.55 -1.10 19.67
N THR A 68 16.66 -0.77 20.96
CA THR A 68 16.57 -1.71 22.08
C THR A 68 15.18 -1.67 22.71
N LYS A 69 14.76 -2.77 23.35
CA LYS A 69 13.44 -2.86 24.00
C LYS A 69 13.27 -1.72 25.02
N GLY A 70 12.19 -0.95 24.87
CA GLY A 70 11.91 0.23 25.69
C GLY A 70 12.40 1.55 25.09
N SER A 71 13.11 1.54 23.96
CA SER A 71 13.49 2.77 23.25
C SER A 71 12.36 3.29 22.35
N PHE A 72 12.38 4.59 22.06
CA PHE A 72 11.47 5.21 21.09
C PHE A 72 11.58 4.58 19.70
N PHE A 73 12.80 4.26 19.26
CA PHE A 73 13.02 3.58 17.98
C PHE A 73 12.38 2.20 17.96
N TYR A 74 12.50 1.43 19.03
CA TYR A 74 11.87 0.12 19.13
C TYR A 74 10.34 0.21 19.13
N ALA A 75 9.76 1.21 19.81
CA ALA A 75 8.32 1.46 19.84
C ALA A 75 7.74 2.00 18.52
N SER A 76 8.59 2.48 17.59
CA SER A 76 8.14 3.04 16.31
C SER A 76 7.64 2.00 15.30
N LEU A 77 7.91 0.71 15.55
CA LEU A 77 7.50 -0.40 14.69
C LEU A 77 6.84 -1.51 15.51
N GLU A 78 5.89 -2.22 14.90
CA GLU A 78 5.28 -3.41 15.50
C GLU A 78 6.30 -4.55 15.68
N GLU A 79 6.07 -5.42 16.67
CA GLU A 79 6.95 -6.58 16.95
C GLU A 79 7.05 -7.56 15.76
N SER A 80 5.94 -7.73 15.03
CA SER A 80 5.88 -8.47 13.77
C SER A 80 6.85 -7.89 12.72
N THR A 81 6.91 -6.56 12.63
CA THR A 81 7.79 -5.83 11.72
C THR A 81 9.25 -6.04 12.12
N TRP A 82 9.58 -5.93 13.40
CA TRP A 82 10.94 -6.20 13.89
C TRP A 82 11.41 -7.62 13.57
N THR A 83 10.52 -8.60 13.71
CA THR A 83 10.82 -10.00 13.37
C THR A 83 11.22 -10.12 11.90
N THR A 84 10.46 -9.51 10.98
CA THR A 84 10.79 -9.53 9.56
C THR A 84 12.06 -8.72 9.22
N TYR A 85 12.31 -7.61 9.91
CA TYR A 85 13.52 -6.80 9.73
C TYR A 85 14.77 -7.55 10.17
N LYS A 86 14.71 -8.28 11.29
CA LYS A 86 15.82 -9.14 11.74
C LYS A 86 16.20 -10.19 10.70
N THR A 87 15.22 -10.79 10.02
CA THR A 87 15.47 -11.72 8.90
C THR A 87 16.24 -11.07 7.76
N ALA A 88 15.87 -9.85 7.37
CA ALA A 88 16.59 -9.08 6.35
C ALA A 88 18.01 -8.69 6.80
N LEU A 89 18.17 -8.25 8.04
CA LEU A 89 19.48 -7.92 8.62
C LEU A 89 20.39 -9.15 8.71
N ALA A 90 19.85 -10.31 9.06
CA ALA A 90 20.60 -11.57 9.08
C ALA A 90 21.10 -11.93 7.67
N SER A 91 20.29 -11.70 6.63
CA SER A 91 20.71 -11.87 5.24
C SER A 91 21.83 -10.90 4.85
N TRP A 92 21.75 -9.63 5.29
CA TRP A 92 22.83 -8.66 5.13
C TRP A 92 24.12 -9.09 5.84
N VAL A 93 24.04 -9.54 7.10
CA VAL A 93 25.21 -10.01 7.86
C VAL A 93 25.90 -11.19 7.17
N LYS A 94 25.13 -12.13 6.62
CA LYS A 94 25.67 -13.25 5.82
C LYS A 94 26.39 -12.73 4.57
N TYR A 95 25.77 -11.82 3.83
CA TYR A 95 26.36 -11.22 2.65
C TYR A 95 27.65 -10.45 2.98
N ALA A 96 27.62 -9.59 4.00
CA ALA A 96 28.78 -8.83 4.46
C ALA A 96 29.94 -9.76 4.86
N ALA A 97 29.66 -10.90 5.49
CA ALA A 97 30.69 -11.89 5.82
C ALA A 97 31.35 -12.51 4.58
N ILE A 98 30.58 -12.82 3.53
CA ILE A 98 31.11 -13.42 2.28
C ILE A 98 32.06 -12.45 1.57
N TYR A 99 31.73 -11.15 1.56
CA TYR A 99 32.49 -10.13 0.85
C TYR A 99 33.45 -9.33 1.75
N ASN A 100 33.63 -9.77 3.00
CA ASN A 100 34.48 -9.12 4.01
C ASN A 100 34.16 -7.62 4.21
N TYR A 101 32.87 -7.28 4.25
CA TYR A 101 32.39 -5.94 4.56
C TYR A 101 32.15 -5.76 6.06
N ASP A 102 32.27 -4.52 6.53
CA ASP A 102 31.78 -4.14 7.85
C ASP A 102 30.25 -4.21 7.88
N PHE A 103 29.68 -5.11 8.67
CA PHE A 103 28.23 -5.28 8.76
C PHE A 103 27.55 -4.14 9.53
N LEU A 104 28.30 -3.35 10.32
CA LEU A 104 27.79 -2.23 11.12
C LEU A 104 27.68 -0.93 10.31
N ASN A 105 28.37 -0.84 9.17
CA ASN A 105 28.39 0.33 8.32
C ASN A 105 28.12 -0.08 6.88
N ILE A 106 27.06 0.49 6.30
CA ILE A 106 26.69 0.22 4.92
C ILE A 106 26.76 1.51 4.10
N SER A 107 27.50 1.45 3.00
CA SER A 107 27.53 2.48 1.97
C SER A 107 26.42 2.27 0.93
N ASN A 108 26.06 3.31 0.18
CA ASN A 108 25.10 3.18 -0.92
C ASN A 108 25.53 2.14 -1.98
N GLU A 109 26.84 2.00 -2.25
CA GLU A 109 27.34 0.98 -3.19
C GLU A 109 27.17 -0.44 -2.65
N GLN A 110 27.51 -0.68 -1.37
CA GLN A 110 27.31 -1.99 -0.74
C GLN A 110 25.82 -2.35 -0.65
N TYR A 111 24.98 -1.38 -0.31
CA TYR A 111 23.53 -1.55 -0.26
C TYR A 111 22.95 -1.92 -1.63
N ARG A 112 23.35 -1.22 -2.69
CA ARG A 112 22.96 -1.54 -4.07
C ARG A 112 23.44 -2.93 -4.49
N ALA A 113 24.71 -3.24 -4.22
CA ALA A 113 25.31 -4.54 -4.55
C ALA A 113 24.61 -5.69 -3.82
N PHE A 114 24.21 -5.49 -2.57
CA PHE A 114 23.42 -6.46 -1.81
C PHE A 114 22.04 -6.71 -2.43
N LEU A 115 21.30 -5.66 -2.78
CA LEU A 115 19.99 -5.83 -3.45
C LEU A 115 20.13 -6.52 -4.82
N GLU A 116 21.20 -6.22 -5.56
CA GLU A 116 21.52 -6.91 -6.81
C GLU A 116 21.88 -8.39 -6.59
N HIS A 117 22.62 -8.70 -5.52
CA HIS A 117 22.93 -10.07 -5.13
C HIS A 117 21.67 -10.86 -4.80
N LEU A 118 20.73 -10.30 -4.00
CA LEU A 118 19.45 -10.95 -3.72
C LEU A 118 18.65 -11.25 -4.98
N TYR A 119 18.66 -10.34 -5.96
CA TYR A 119 18.02 -10.56 -7.25
C TYR A 119 18.69 -11.69 -8.04
N LYS A 120 20.03 -11.70 -8.10
CA LYS A 120 20.82 -12.75 -8.77
C LYS A 120 20.63 -14.12 -8.13
N ASP A 121 20.47 -14.16 -6.81
CA ASP A 121 20.17 -15.36 -6.02
C ASP A 121 18.69 -15.79 -6.07
N LYS A 122 17.90 -15.16 -6.95
CA LYS A 122 16.47 -15.47 -7.17
C LYS A 122 15.61 -15.32 -5.90
N ALA A 123 15.99 -14.43 -4.98
CA ALA A 123 15.14 -14.08 -3.86
C ALA A 123 13.79 -13.53 -4.34
N SER A 124 12.73 -13.74 -3.55
CA SER A 124 11.41 -13.27 -3.93
C SER A 124 11.36 -11.74 -4.02
N PRO A 125 10.57 -11.15 -4.94
CA PRO A 125 10.45 -9.70 -5.05
C PRO A 125 9.98 -9.04 -3.74
N SER A 126 9.09 -9.71 -3.00
CA SER A 126 8.64 -9.26 -1.68
C SER A 126 9.78 -9.22 -0.67
N PHE A 127 10.65 -10.23 -0.66
CA PHE A 127 11.82 -10.23 0.23
C PHE A 127 12.83 -9.15 -0.14
N ILE A 128 13.08 -8.91 -1.43
CA ILE A 128 13.98 -7.82 -1.88
C ILE A 128 13.43 -6.46 -1.43
N MET A 129 12.11 -6.25 -1.52
CA MET A 129 11.45 -5.04 -1.01
C MET A 129 11.53 -4.91 0.50
N LEU A 130 11.35 -6.01 1.24
CA LEU A 130 11.55 -6.06 2.68
C LEU A 130 12.99 -5.70 3.05
N ALA A 131 13.97 -6.33 2.41
CA ALA A 131 15.39 -6.08 2.66
C ALA A 131 15.76 -4.62 2.40
N ARG A 132 15.30 -4.06 1.28
CA ARG A 132 15.42 -2.62 0.98
C ARG A 132 14.89 -1.76 2.13
N THR A 133 13.66 -2.02 2.55
CA THR A 133 12.98 -1.19 3.56
C THR A 133 13.64 -1.34 4.93
N ALA A 134 13.96 -2.57 5.34
CA ALA A 134 14.57 -2.88 6.63
C ALA A 134 15.95 -2.21 6.76
N LEU A 135 16.84 -2.40 5.77
CA LEU A 135 18.17 -1.80 5.81
C LEU A 135 18.11 -0.27 5.74
N ALA A 136 17.31 0.31 4.84
CA ALA A 136 17.17 1.75 4.75
C ALA A 136 16.67 2.36 6.07
N THR A 137 15.68 1.74 6.70
CA THR A 137 15.12 2.21 7.98
C THR A 137 16.15 2.09 9.10
N VAL A 138 16.72 0.90 9.31
CA VAL A 138 17.64 0.65 10.44
C VAL A 138 18.91 1.50 10.30
N PHE A 139 19.53 1.56 9.13
CA PHE A 139 20.76 2.33 8.96
C PHE A 139 20.52 3.85 8.88
N SER A 140 19.35 4.31 8.43
CA SER A 140 19.02 5.75 8.52
C SER A 140 18.80 6.22 9.96
N MET A 141 18.38 5.36 10.89
CA MET A 141 18.33 5.71 12.32
C MET A 141 19.72 6.08 12.87
N LYS A 142 20.79 5.50 12.32
CA LYS A 142 22.17 5.80 12.70
C LYS A 142 22.73 7.04 12.00
N THR A 143 22.54 7.15 10.69
CA THR A 143 23.22 8.16 9.86
C THR A 143 22.38 9.40 9.58
N GLY A 144 21.07 9.35 9.82
CA GLY A 144 20.08 10.34 9.36
C GLY A 144 19.88 10.37 7.85
N GLN A 145 20.61 9.55 7.08
CA GLN A 145 20.55 9.50 5.62
C GLN A 145 19.78 8.26 5.17
N ALA A 146 18.78 8.46 4.32
CA ALA A 146 18.00 7.37 3.75
C ALA A 146 18.75 6.73 2.56
N LEU A 147 19.26 5.51 2.75
CA LEU A 147 19.89 4.71 1.68
C LEU A 147 18.96 4.50 0.47
N SER A 148 17.65 4.62 0.67
CA SER A 148 16.63 4.52 -0.37
C SER A 148 16.62 5.66 -1.38
N ASP A 149 17.27 6.78 -1.06
CA ASP A 149 17.22 7.99 -1.89
C ASP A 149 18.16 7.92 -3.10
N ASP A 150 19.04 6.92 -3.16
CA ASP A 150 19.84 6.66 -4.34
C ASP A 150 18.93 6.36 -5.55
N ALA A 151 19.01 7.21 -6.57
CA ALA A 151 18.22 7.10 -7.79
C ALA A 151 18.41 5.73 -8.49
N ARG A 152 19.57 5.10 -8.35
CA ARG A 152 19.88 3.79 -8.93
C ARG A 152 19.12 2.68 -8.22
N VAL A 153 19.06 2.71 -6.88
CA VAL A 153 18.22 1.79 -6.09
C VAL A 153 16.76 1.97 -6.49
N SER A 154 16.29 3.21 -6.58
CA SER A 154 14.92 3.51 -7.02
C SER A 154 14.61 2.96 -8.42
N ARG A 155 15.53 3.07 -9.38
CA ARG A 155 15.37 2.50 -10.73
C ARG A 155 15.35 0.96 -10.71
N GLN A 156 16.25 0.33 -9.95
CA GLN A 156 16.32 -1.13 -9.80
C GLN A 156 15.00 -1.68 -9.25
N ILE A 157 14.47 -1.06 -8.20
CA ILE A 157 13.22 -1.45 -7.57
C ILE A 157 12.02 -1.25 -8.50
N LYS A 158 11.95 -0.12 -9.22
CA LYS A 158 10.92 0.09 -10.26
C LYS A 158 11.01 -0.98 -11.36
N GLY A 159 12.22 -1.37 -11.77
CA GLY A 159 12.43 -2.46 -12.72
C GLY A 159 11.91 -3.79 -12.19
N LEU A 160 12.19 -4.11 -10.93
CA LEU A 160 11.69 -5.32 -10.26
C LEU A 160 10.15 -5.34 -10.19
N GLN A 161 9.52 -4.24 -9.77
CA GLN A 161 8.07 -4.12 -9.69
C GLN A 161 7.38 -4.17 -11.06
N LYS A 162 8.05 -3.72 -12.13
CA LYS A 162 7.52 -3.89 -13.50
C LYS A 162 7.55 -5.34 -13.97
N LYS A 163 8.61 -6.09 -13.61
CA LYS A 163 8.72 -7.52 -13.94
C LYS A 163 7.76 -8.37 -13.09
N PHE A 164 7.55 -7.97 -11.84
CA PHE A 164 6.70 -8.67 -10.87
C PHE A 164 5.69 -7.67 -10.29
N PRO A 165 4.63 -7.33 -11.04
CA PRO A 165 3.61 -6.41 -10.56
C PRO A 165 2.96 -7.00 -9.32
N GLN A 166 3.06 -6.28 -8.20
CA GLN A 166 2.27 -6.63 -7.02
C GLN A 166 0.80 -6.38 -7.35
N GLN A 167 -0.05 -7.36 -7.05
CA GLN A 167 -1.48 -7.14 -7.04
C GLN A 167 -1.74 -6.02 -6.03
N LYS A 168 -2.33 -4.92 -6.51
CA LYS A 168 -2.76 -3.87 -5.60
C LYS A 168 -3.77 -4.50 -4.65
N PRO A 169 -3.68 -4.25 -3.34
CA PRO A 169 -4.71 -4.70 -2.43
C PRO A 169 -6.05 -4.21 -2.98
N ASP A 170 -6.99 -5.14 -3.07
CA ASP A 170 -8.31 -4.83 -3.61
C ASP A 170 -8.90 -3.74 -2.72
N ARG A 171 -9.10 -2.55 -3.29
CA ARG A 171 -9.64 -1.42 -2.53
C ARG A 171 -11.12 -1.72 -2.33
N LYS A 172 -11.45 -2.34 -1.21
CA LYS A 172 -12.84 -2.46 -0.78
C LYS A 172 -13.34 -1.06 -0.47
N TYR A 173 -14.19 -0.53 -1.34
CA TYR A 173 -14.99 0.65 -1.00
C TYR A 173 -15.96 0.24 0.09
N HIS A 174 -15.92 0.96 1.21
CA HIS A 174 -16.95 0.85 2.22
C HIS A 174 -18.15 1.68 1.78
N GLU A 175 -19.35 1.13 1.99
CA GLU A 175 -20.59 1.84 1.69
C GLU A 175 -20.65 3.18 2.46
N PRO A 176 -20.97 4.30 1.80
CA PRO A 176 -21.03 5.62 2.44
C PRO A 176 -22.29 5.80 3.32
N GLU A 177 -23.16 4.80 3.39
CA GLU A 177 -24.45 4.85 4.10
C GLU A 177 -24.37 5.34 5.56
N PRO A 178 -23.42 4.88 6.42
CA PRO A 178 -23.32 5.39 7.78
C PRO A 178 -23.04 6.89 7.85
N LEU A 179 -22.28 7.41 6.88
CA LEU A 179 -21.96 8.84 6.79
C LEU A 179 -23.18 9.65 6.35
N PHE A 180 -24.00 9.12 5.44
CA PHE A 180 -25.24 9.75 5.02
C PHE A 180 -26.22 9.89 6.19
N GLN A 181 -26.42 8.81 6.96
CA GLN A 181 -27.27 8.82 8.16
C GLN A 181 -26.78 9.83 9.20
N PHE A 182 -25.46 9.89 9.42
CA PHE A 182 -24.85 10.89 10.31
C PHE A 182 -25.16 12.32 9.87
N TRP A 183 -25.08 12.62 8.57
CA TRP A 183 -25.36 13.95 8.03
C TRP A 183 -26.82 14.35 8.06
N GLU A 184 -27.75 13.39 7.94
CA GLU A 184 -29.19 13.62 8.04
C GLU A 184 -29.62 14.02 9.46
N CYS A 185 -28.90 13.57 10.48
CA CYS A 185 -29.16 13.94 11.87
C CYS A 185 -28.62 15.33 12.25
N GLN A 186 -27.88 16.00 11.37
CA GLN A 186 -27.25 17.29 11.65
C GLN A 186 -28.01 18.45 11.03
N ASN A 187 -28.19 19.53 11.80
CA ASN A 187 -28.62 20.80 11.25
C ASN A 187 -27.41 21.55 10.67
N ILE A 188 -27.36 21.68 9.34
CA ILE A 188 -26.23 22.25 8.60
C ILE A 188 -25.89 23.66 9.08
N SER A 189 -26.89 24.51 9.33
CA SER A 189 -26.69 25.90 9.77
C SER A 189 -26.17 26.05 11.20
N SER A 190 -26.09 24.95 11.97
CA SER A 190 -25.52 24.94 13.32
C SER A 190 -24.11 24.35 13.37
N LEU A 191 -23.57 23.91 12.23
CA LEU A 191 -22.24 23.33 12.17
C LEU A 191 -21.17 24.42 12.31
N VAL A 192 -20.10 24.10 13.06
CA VAL A 192 -18.89 24.92 13.06
C VAL A 192 -18.19 24.85 11.71
N GLU A 193 -17.50 25.92 11.32
CA GLU A 193 -16.90 26.10 10.00
C GLU A 193 -16.03 24.91 9.57
N GLU A 194 -15.17 24.40 10.47
CA GLU A 194 -14.33 23.23 10.19
C GLU A 194 -15.16 21.98 9.83
N SER A 195 -16.22 21.71 10.58
CA SER A 195 -17.12 20.56 10.32
C SER A 195 -17.88 20.73 9.00
N LEU A 196 -18.27 21.96 8.69
CA LEU A 196 -18.95 22.29 7.44
C LEU A 196 -18.03 22.09 6.23
N VAL A 197 -16.77 22.53 6.32
CA VAL A 197 -15.75 22.32 5.29
C VAL A 197 -15.43 20.84 5.09
N ILE A 198 -15.27 20.06 6.17
CA ILE A 198 -15.05 18.61 6.09
C ILE A 198 -16.24 17.92 5.41
N ARG A 199 -17.46 18.31 5.78
CA ARG A 199 -18.70 17.78 5.17
C ARG A 199 -18.74 18.11 3.67
N LEU A 200 -18.48 19.36 3.27
CA LEU A 200 -18.42 19.77 1.88
C LEU A 200 -17.36 18.98 1.10
N ALA A 201 -16.13 18.93 1.59
CA ALA A 201 -15.05 18.19 0.95
C ALA A 201 -15.43 16.72 0.73
N THR A 202 -16.02 16.08 1.74
CA THR A 202 -16.44 14.68 1.63
C THR A 202 -17.57 14.50 0.61
N MET A 203 -18.54 15.42 0.56
CA MET A 203 -19.60 15.39 -0.45
C MET A 203 -19.07 15.60 -1.88
N LEU A 204 -18.10 16.51 -2.07
CA LEU A 204 -17.47 16.72 -3.37
C LEU A 204 -16.69 15.47 -3.84
N VAL A 205 -16.07 14.71 -2.93
CA VAL A 205 -15.48 13.41 -3.27
C VAL A 205 -16.57 12.41 -3.69
N LEU A 206 -17.59 12.21 -2.84
CA LEU A 206 -18.56 11.12 -3.01
C LEU A 206 -19.50 11.34 -4.19
N PHE A 207 -20.02 12.56 -4.36
CA PHE A 207 -21.04 12.86 -5.37
C PHE A 207 -20.44 13.38 -6.68
N ASN A 208 -19.29 14.04 -6.62
CA ASN A 208 -18.73 14.76 -7.77
C ASN A 208 -17.37 14.23 -8.22
N SER A 209 -16.82 13.22 -7.53
CA SER A 209 -15.51 12.63 -7.83
C SER A 209 -14.35 13.63 -7.88
N ILE A 210 -14.49 14.78 -7.22
CA ILE A 210 -13.43 15.79 -7.12
C ILE A 210 -12.40 15.28 -6.11
N ARG A 211 -11.11 15.41 -6.42
CA ARG A 211 -10.02 15.01 -5.51
C ARG A 211 -9.63 16.15 -4.58
N PHE A 212 -9.12 15.83 -3.38
CA PHE A 212 -8.64 16.86 -2.43
C PHE A 212 -7.66 17.87 -3.04
N ARG A 213 -6.76 17.43 -3.92
CA ARG A 213 -5.85 18.32 -4.64
C ARG A 213 -6.59 19.33 -5.53
N GLU A 214 -7.64 18.88 -6.21
CA GLU A 214 -8.45 19.71 -7.10
C GLU A 214 -9.32 20.66 -6.26
N MET A 215 -9.77 20.24 -5.07
CA MET A 215 -10.50 21.11 -4.13
C MET A 215 -9.66 22.28 -3.63
N TYR A 216 -8.36 22.08 -3.41
CA TYR A 216 -7.45 23.15 -3.00
C TYR A 216 -7.37 24.30 -4.01
N GLU A 217 -7.68 24.03 -5.28
CA GLU A 217 -7.65 25.03 -6.34
C GLU A 217 -8.99 25.76 -6.51
N ILE A 218 -10.05 25.34 -5.80
CA ILE A 218 -11.37 25.99 -5.86
C ILE A 218 -11.27 27.38 -5.25
N LYS A 219 -11.61 28.39 -6.04
CA LYS A 219 -11.80 29.76 -5.55
C LYS A 219 -13.27 30.15 -5.58
N LYS A 220 -13.67 31.05 -4.69
CA LYS A 220 -15.05 31.57 -4.61
C LYS A 220 -15.49 32.18 -5.95
N GLU A 221 -14.60 32.91 -6.62
CA GLU A 221 -14.90 33.56 -7.90
C GLU A 221 -15.11 32.56 -9.07
N GLN A 222 -14.76 31.29 -8.86
CA GLN A 222 -14.95 30.21 -9.82
C GLN A 222 -16.21 29.39 -9.54
N THR A 223 -17.08 29.87 -8.64
CA THR A 223 -18.38 29.27 -8.37
C THR A 223 -19.48 30.17 -8.92
N ILE A 224 -20.30 29.63 -9.82
CA ILE A 224 -21.44 30.33 -10.42
C ILE A 224 -22.72 29.70 -9.88
N SER A 225 -23.49 30.46 -9.12
CA SER A 225 -24.76 29.99 -8.56
C SER A 225 -25.91 30.23 -9.55
N SER A 226 -26.76 29.22 -9.70
CA SER A 226 -28.05 29.27 -10.36
C SER A 226 -29.15 28.95 -9.34
N GLU A 227 -30.42 28.94 -9.73
CA GLU A 227 -31.53 28.67 -8.80
C GLU A 227 -31.44 27.25 -8.20
N ASP A 228 -31.31 26.24 -9.06
CA ASP A 228 -31.35 24.81 -8.68
C ASP A 228 -29.99 24.11 -8.64
N SER A 229 -28.92 24.81 -9.00
CA SER A 229 -27.56 24.26 -9.08
C SER A 229 -26.50 25.33 -8.91
N ASP A 230 -25.29 24.91 -8.52
CA ASP A 230 -24.10 25.75 -8.53
C ASP A 230 -23.02 25.08 -9.37
N SER A 231 -22.35 25.81 -10.26
CA SER A 231 -21.26 25.30 -11.10
C SER A 231 -19.90 25.72 -10.51
N ILE A 232 -19.01 24.76 -10.27
CA ILE A 232 -17.63 25.02 -9.85
C ILE A 232 -16.69 24.75 -11.02
N TYR A 233 -15.84 25.72 -11.35
CA TYR A 233 -14.86 25.59 -12.43
C TYR A 233 -13.47 25.25 -11.88
N ILE A 234 -13.02 24.01 -12.06
CA ILE A 234 -11.75 23.49 -11.50
C ILE A 234 -10.80 22.98 -12.58
N ARG A 235 -9.49 23.00 -12.31
CA ARG A 235 -8.52 22.28 -13.15
C ARG A 235 -8.45 20.84 -12.69
N THR A 236 -8.62 19.91 -13.62
CA THR A 236 -8.50 18.48 -13.33
C THR A 236 -7.11 18.00 -13.70
N LYS A 237 -6.68 16.87 -13.13
CA LYS A 237 -5.39 16.25 -13.52
C LYS A 237 -5.29 15.95 -15.03
N ILE A 238 -6.43 15.71 -15.70
CA ILE A 238 -6.49 15.36 -17.12
C ILE A 238 -6.42 16.63 -17.99
N GLN A 239 -6.84 17.78 -17.47
CA GLN A 239 -6.88 19.05 -18.18
C GLN A 239 -6.31 20.17 -17.29
N SER A 240 -4.99 20.37 -17.35
CA SER A 240 -4.28 21.37 -16.54
C SER A 240 -4.37 22.80 -17.09
N THR A 241 -4.74 22.96 -18.36
CA THR A 241 -4.75 24.25 -19.06
C THR A 241 -6.14 24.89 -19.15
N ARG A 242 -7.21 24.10 -19.00
CA ARG A 242 -8.60 24.55 -19.08
C ARG A 242 -9.33 24.22 -17.79
N LEU A 243 -10.30 25.05 -17.43
CA LEU A 243 -11.21 24.74 -16.34
C LEU A 243 -12.27 23.77 -16.85
N THR A 244 -12.57 22.76 -16.04
CA THR A 244 -13.68 21.83 -16.21
C THR A 244 -14.81 22.29 -15.30
N GLU A 245 -16.01 22.40 -15.87
CA GLU A 245 -17.22 22.68 -15.11
C GLU A 245 -17.68 21.43 -14.36
N VAL A 246 -17.96 21.58 -13.06
CA VAL A 246 -18.60 20.57 -12.23
C VAL A 246 -19.89 21.15 -11.67
N ILE A 247 -21.02 20.57 -12.06
CA ILE A 247 -22.35 21.03 -11.66
C ILE A 247 -22.72 20.34 -10.35
N ILE A 248 -22.99 21.14 -9.31
CA ILE A 248 -23.40 20.72 -7.99
C ILE A 248 -24.91 20.90 -7.87
N CYS A 249 -25.64 19.80 -7.71
CA CYS A 249 -27.09 19.79 -7.57
C CYS A 249 -27.53 19.27 -6.19
N HIS A 250 -28.82 19.42 -5.89
CA HIS A 250 -29.45 18.66 -4.82
C HIS A 250 -29.42 17.15 -5.14
N THR A 251 -29.37 16.33 -4.10
CA THR A 251 -29.67 14.89 -4.22
C THR A 251 -31.18 14.74 -4.39
N THR A 252 -31.59 13.92 -5.35
CA THR A 252 -33.01 13.68 -5.64
C THR A 252 -33.67 12.74 -4.62
N SER A 253 -32.88 11.96 -3.90
CA SER A 253 -33.36 10.89 -3.00
C SER A 253 -33.27 11.21 -1.51
N ARG A 254 -32.45 12.19 -1.08
CA ARG A 254 -32.14 12.44 0.34
C ARG A 254 -31.91 13.91 0.64
N MET A 255 -32.97 14.66 0.95
CA MET A 255 -32.89 16.10 1.19
C MET A 255 -31.89 16.50 2.30
N GLY A 256 -31.72 15.68 3.35
CA GLY A 256 -30.74 15.93 4.43
C GLY A 256 -29.28 15.77 4.01
N VAL A 257 -29.02 15.19 2.83
CA VAL A 257 -27.69 14.93 2.26
C VAL A 257 -27.56 15.68 0.95
N SER A 258 -27.56 17.02 1.00
CA SER A 258 -27.49 17.86 -0.20
C SER A 258 -26.12 18.52 -0.36
N PRO A 259 -25.34 18.16 -1.41
CA PRO A 259 -24.10 18.86 -1.75
C PRO A 259 -24.31 20.34 -2.01
N LEU A 260 -25.37 20.68 -2.75
CA LEU A 260 -25.72 22.08 -3.04
C LEU A 260 -26.04 22.90 -1.79
N THR A 261 -26.86 22.35 -0.89
CA THR A 261 -27.19 23.03 0.38
C THR A 261 -25.94 23.26 1.22
N THR A 262 -25.06 22.25 1.30
CA THR A 262 -23.82 22.33 2.06
C THR A 262 -22.84 23.35 1.44
N LEU A 263 -22.73 23.38 0.10
CA LEU A 263 -21.92 24.35 -0.61
C LEU A 263 -22.41 25.78 -0.36
N ARG A 264 -23.72 26.01 -0.51
CA ARG A 264 -24.33 27.32 -0.27
C ARG A 264 -24.12 27.79 1.16
N GLU A 265 -24.16 26.89 2.14
CA GLU A 265 -23.85 27.25 3.53
C GLU A 265 -22.38 27.64 3.72
N CYS A 266 -21.43 26.99 3.02
CA CYS A 266 -20.01 27.35 3.08
C CYS A 266 -19.71 28.71 2.44
N LEU A 267 -20.58 29.20 1.55
CA LEU A 267 -20.36 30.43 0.78
C LEU A 267 -21.00 31.68 1.41
N LYS A 268 -21.86 31.50 2.41
CA LYS A 268 -22.43 32.56 3.25
C LYS A 268 -21.34 33.26 4.04
#